data_AF-A0A820J8J6-F1
#
_entry.id   AF-A0A820J8J6-F1
#
_cell.length_a   1.000
_cell.length_b   1.000
_cell.length_c   1.000
_cell.angle_alpha   90.00
_cell.angle_beta   90.00
_cell.angle_gamma   90.00
#
_symmetry.space_group_name_H-M   'P 1'
#
loop_
_entity.id
_entity.type
_entity.pdbx_description
1 polymer ?
#
loop_
_entity_poly.entity_id
_entity_poly.type
_entity_poly.pdbx_seq_one_letter_code
_entity_poly.pdbx_strand_id
1 'polypeptide(L)'
;DNHQRNDKKTPSREQLAEILCETIPDFDRVIDVELKKFVNTNNFVIPQGVAINQAVREHIFSIVVSIVTRTPLCIIGVPGQSKTLSFQIVLQNLQGSQLSLKPFCKRLPSIDPFFCLG
;
A
#
# COMPACT_ATOMS: atom_id res chain seq x y z
N ASP A 1 45.49 8.19 -3.24
CA ASP A 1 44.76 9.03 -2.27
C ASP A 1 43.41 8.45 -1.92
N ASN A 2 43.41 7.61 -0.89
CA ASN A 2 42.26 6.88 -0.35
C ASN A 2 41.91 7.46 1.03
N HIS A 3 41.50 8.72 1.08
CA HIS A 3 41.06 9.37 2.32
C HIS A 3 39.77 10.14 2.08
N GLN A 4 38.78 9.83 2.92
CA GLN A 4 37.45 10.44 3.06
C GLN A 4 36.31 9.87 2.19
N ARG A 5 36.03 8.56 2.32
CA ARG A 5 34.62 8.13 2.38
C ARG A 5 34.13 8.43 3.79
N ASN A 6 33.38 9.51 3.93
CA ASN A 6 32.77 9.91 5.19
C ASN A 6 31.68 8.86 5.50
N ASP A 7 31.96 7.91 6.38
CA ASP A 7 31.02 6.89 6.87
C ASP A 7 29.90 7.56 7.65
N LYS A 8 28.92 8.14 6.94
CA LYS A 8 27.62 8.49 7.52
C LYS A 8 26.94 7.17 7.87
N LYS A 9 27.19 6.68 9.08
CA LYS A 9 26.59 5.47 9.63
C LYS A 9 25.06 5.61 9.52
N THR A 10 24.43 4.76 8.72
CA THR A 10 22.98 4.74 8.57
C THR A 10 22.35 4.63 9.96
N PRO A 11 21.41 5.52 10.32
CA PRO A 11 20.76 5.46 11.62
C PRO A 11 20.06 4.11 11.81
N SER A 12 20.10 3.61 13.05
CA SER A 12 19.36 2.41 13.45
C SER A 12 17.84 2.61 13.31
N ARG A 13 17.07 1.50 13.33
CA ARG A 13 15.59 1.59 13.24
C ARG A 13 15.02 2.41 14.40
N GLU A 14 15.62 2.29 15.57
CA GLU A 14 15.22 2.99 16.80
C GLU A 14 15.48 4.49 16.67
N GLN A 15 16.65 4.88 16.17
CA GLN A 15 16.99 6.29 15.91
C GLN A 15 16.11 6.91 14.82
N LEU A 16 15.80 6.13 13.77
CA LEU A 16 14.85 6.58 12.75
C LEU A 16 13.45 6.77 13.31
N ALA A 17 12.99 5.86 14.17
CA ALA A 17 11.69 5.98 14.84
C ALA A 17 11.63 7.23 15.71
N GLU A 18 12.69 7.54 16.47
CA GLU A 18 12.75 8.74 17.31
C GLU A 18 12.67 10.04 16.48
N ILE A 19 13.48 10.14 15.42
CA ILE A 19 13.46 11.29 14.49
C ILE A 19 12.08 11.45 13.83
N LEU A 20 11.45 10.34 13.43
CA LEU A 20 10.14 10.36 12.82
C LEU A 20 9.05 10.78 13.81
N CYS A 21 9.15 10.38 15.08
CA CYS A 21 8.22 10.79 16.13
C CYS A 21 8.26 12.31 16.38
N GLU A 22 9.46 12.92 16.33
CA GLU A 22 9.61 14.37 16.45
C GLU A 22 9.06 15.13 15.24
N THR A 23 9.20 14.54 14.05
CA THR A 23 8.82 15.20 12.79
C THR A 23 7.33 15.07 12.47
N ILE A 24 6.71 13.96 12.87
CA ILE A 24 5.30 13.66 12.58
C ILE A 24 4.63 13.20 13.89
N PRO A 25 4.19 14.14 14.74
CA PRO A 25 3.39 13.78 15.90
C PRO A 25 2.12 13.03 15.45
N ASP A 26 1.74 12.00 16.20
CA ASP A 26 0.59 11.13 15.92
C ASP A 26 0.64 10.38 14.58
N PHE A 27 1.82 9.99 14.10
CA PHE A 27 1.97 9.25 12.83
C PHE A 27 0.96 8.10 12.65
N ASP A 28 0.80 7.25 13.67
CA ASP A 28 -0.13 6.12 13.63
C ASP A 28 -1.58 6.55 13.39
N ARG A 29 -2.00 7.64 14.03
CA ARG A 29 -3.35 8.21 13.87
C ARG A 29 -3.51 8.80 12.47
N VAL A 30 -2.52 9.53 11.99
CA VAL A 30 -2.54 10.14 10.65
C VAL A 30 -2.65 9.05 9.58
N ILE A 31 -1.83 8.00 9.69
CA ILE A 31 -1.85 6.86 8.78
C ILE A 31 -3.20 6.13 8.84
N ASP A 32 -3.73 5.84 10.02
CA ASP A 32 -5.03 5.16 10.14
C ASP A 32 -6.16 5.98 9.50
N VAL A 33 -6.19 7.30 9.72
CA VAL A 33 -7.17 8.21 9.12
C VAL A 33 -7.04 8.23 7.60
N GLU A 34 -5.83 8.40 7.07
CA GLU A 34 -5.61 8.45 5.63
C GLU A 34 -5.92 7.10 4.95
N LEU A 35 -5.57 5.98 5.58
CA LEU A 35 -5.92 4.65 5.07
C LEU A 35 -7.43 4.40 5.08
N LYS A 36 -8.15 4.83 6.13
CA LYS A 36 -9.62 4.78 6.16
C LYS A 36 -10.20 5.63 5.05
N LYS A 37 -9.71 6.86 4.88
CA LYS A 37 -10.17 7.77 3.83
C LYS A 37 -9.88 7.22 2.43
N PHE A 38 -8.74 6.55 2.25
CA PHE A 38 -8.36 5.96 0.99
C PHE A 38 -9.28 4.79 0.60
N VAL A 39 -9.52 3.85 1.51
CA VAL A 39 -10.22 2.58 1.21
C VAL A 39 -11.70 2.59 1.57
N ASN A 40 -12.07 3.11 2.73
CA ASN A 40 -13.44 3.00 3.27
C ASN A 40 -14.38 4.09 2.73
N THR A 41 -13.89 4.95 1.85
CA THR A 41 -14.72 5.89 1.08
C THR A 41 -15.25 5.21 -0.19
N ASN A 42 -16.01 5.95 -1.01
CA ASN A 42 -16.55 5.48 -2.28
C ASN A 42 -15.49 5.30 -3.39
N ASN A 43 -14.21 5.13 -3.03
CA ASN A 43 -13.08 5.00 -3.95
C ASN A 43 -12.93 3.60 -4.54
N PHE A 44 -13.31 2.56 -3.79
CA PHE A 44 -13.23 1.16 -4.21
C PHE A 44 -14.60 0.48 -4.10
N VAL A 45 -14.86 -0.49 -4.97
CA VAL A 45 -15.91 -1.49 -4.78
C VAL A 45 -15.35 -2.58 -3.89
N ILE A 46 -15.90 -2.71 -2.70
CA ILE A 46 -15.56 -3.78 -1.77
C ILE A 46 -16.62 -4.89 -1.91
N PRO A 47 -16.21 -6.15 -2.11
CA PRO A 47 -17.17 -7.27 -2.18
C PRO A 47 -18.00 -7.39 -0.91
N GLN A 48 -19.27 -7.75 -1.06
CA GLN A 48 -20.16 -7.96 0.08
C GLN A 48 -19.60 -9.07 0.99
N GLY A 49 -19.66 -8.84 2.31
CA GLY A 49 -19.16 -9.79 3.32
C GLY A 49 -17.66 -9.67 3.60
N VAL A 50 -16.92 -8.80 2.91
CA VAL A 50 -15.51 -8.52 3.23
C VAL A 50 -15.41 -7.50 4.36
N ALA A 51 -14.79 -7.90 5.46
CA ALA A 51 -14.42 -7.00 6.55
C ALA A 51 -13.12 -6.25 6.21
N ILE A 52 -13.18 -4.91 6.12
CA ILE A 52 -12.00 -4.07 5.87
C ILE A 52 -11.30 -3.73 7.18
N ASN A 53 -10.40 -4.62 7.62
CA ASN A 53 -9.55 -4.39 8.77
C ASN A 53 -8.31 -3.53 8.41
N GLN A 54 -7.46 -3.27 9.41
CA GLN A 54 -6.23 -2.48 9.22
C GLN A 54 -5.32 -3.08 8.13
N ALA A 55 -5.04 -4.38 8.21
CA ALA A 55 -4.16 -5.06 7.26
C ALA A 55 -4.68 -4.99 5.82
N VAL A 56 -5.98 -5.15 5.60
CA VAL A 56 -6.58 -5.00 4.25
C VAL A 56 -6.37 -3.59 3.72
N ARG A 57 -6.55 -2.56 4.56
CA ARG A 57 -6.34 -1.16 4.15
C ARG A 57 -4.89 -0.91 3.76
N GLU A 58 -3.95 -1.37 4.57
CA GLU A 58 -2.51 -1.24 4.32
C GLU A 58 -2.07 -1.97 3.04
N HIS A 59 -2.55 -3.20 2.84
CA HIS A 59 -2.25 -3.95 1.62
C HIS A 59 -2.82 -3.24 0.38
N ILE A 60 -4.10 -2.84 0.38
CA ILE A 60 -4.71 -2.14 -0.76
C ILE A 60 -3.94 -0.87 -1.09
N PHE A 61 -3.66 -0.04 -0.08
CA PHE A 61 -2.90 1.19 -0.25
C PHE A 61 -1.51 0.90 -0.83
N SER A 62 -0.77 -0.03 -0.23
CA SER A 62 0.58 -0.38 -0.67
C SER A 62 0.59 -0.86 -2.13
N ILE A 63 -0.33 -1.76 -2.49
CA ILE A 63 -0.42 -2.30 -3.86
C ILE A 63 -0.70 -1.16 -4.85
N VAL A 64 -1.69 -0.31 -4.58
CA VAL A 64 -2.06 0.78 -5.48
C VAL A 64 -0.91 1.78 -5.64
N VAL A 65 -0.30 2.21 -4.53
CA VAL A 65 0.83 3.15 -4.58
C VAL A 65 1.98 2.54 -5.35
N SER A 66 2.37 1.30 -5.05
CA SER A 66 3.44 0.60 -5.75
C SER A 66 3.21 0.45 -7.25
N ILE A 67 1.96 0.23 -7.69
CA ILE A 67 1.62 0.21 -9.12
C ILE A 67 1.82 1.58 -9.74
N VAL A 68 1.31 2.64 -9.10
CA VAL A 68 1.40 4.01 -9.60
C VAL A 68 2.86 4.48 -9.67
N THR A 69 3.65 4.16 -8.64
CA THR A 69 5.07 4.54 -8.56
C THR A 69 6.00 3.58 -9.29
N ARG A 70 5.50 2.44 -9.77
CA ARG A 70 6.30 1.33 -10.34
C ARG A 70 7.37 0.82 -9.37
N THR A 71 7.06 0.80 -8.08
CA THR A 71 7.94 0.29 -7.03
C THR A 71 7.67 -1.20 -6.81
N PRO A 72 8.67 -2.09 -6.88
CA PRO A 72 8.49 -3.50 -6.54
C PRO A 72 7.94 -3.66 -5.11
N LEU A 73 6.87 -4.44 -4.95
CA LEU A 73 6.23 -4.69 -3.66
C LEU A 73 6.22 -6.19 -3.36
N CYS A 74 6.64 -6.54 -2.15
CA CYS A 74 6.50 -7.89 -1.61
C CYS A 74 5.67 -7.84 -0.33
N ILE A 75 4.56 -8.56 -0.29
CA ILE A 75 3.66 -8.63 0.87
C ILE A 75 3.85 -9.99 1.57
N ILE A 76 4.49 -9.98 2.73
CA ILE A 76 4.85 -11.18 3.50
C ILE A 76 4.01 -11.24 4.78
N GLY A 77 3.73 -12.44 5.28
CA GLY A 77 3.06 -12.66 6.56
C GLY A 77 2.26 -13.96 6.60
N VAL A 78 1.64 -14.25 7.74
CA VAL A 78 0.98 -15.54 7.95
C VAL A 78 -0.21 -15.76 6.98
N PRO A 79 -0.48 -17.02 6.57
CA PRO A 79 -1.64 -17.35 5.75
C PRO A 79 -2.95 -16.85 6.37
N GLY A 80 -3.93 -16.51 5.52
CA GLY A 80 -5.23 -16.00 5.97
C GLY A 80 -5.26 -14.51 6.34
N GLN A 81 -4.14 -13.78 6.29
CA GLN A 81 -4.09 -12.34 6.59
C GLN A 81 -4.50 -11.45 5.41
N SER A 82 -5.49 -11.88 4.62
CA SER A 82 -6.13 -11.07 3.58
C SER A 82 -5.21 -10.49 2.49
N LYS A 83 -4.02 -11.07 2.28
CA LYS A 83 -3.04 -10.60 1.28
C LYS A 83 -3.56 -10.79 -0.15
N THR A 84 -3.87 -12.05 -0.49
CA THR A 84 -4.45 -12.41 -1.79
C THR A 84 -5.80 -11.71 -2.01
N LEU A 85 -6.63 -11.61 -0.96
CA LEU A 85 -7.90 -10.88 -1.01
C LEU A 85 -7.70 -9.41 -1.37
N SER A 86 -6.76 -8.73 -0.71
CA SER A 86 -6.47 -7.32 -0.98
C SER A 86 -5.98 -7.11 -2.41
N PHE A 87 -5.14 -8.02 -2.92
CA PHE A 87 -4.69 -8.01 -4.31
C PHE A 87 -5.86 -8.20 -5.29
N GLN A 88 -6.75 -9.16 -5.03
CA GLN A 88 -7.95 -9.38 -5.84
C GLN A 88 -8.88 -8.16 -5.86
N ILE A 89 -9.08 -7.48 -4.72
CA ILE A 89 -9.87 -6.24 -4.66
C ILE A 89 -9.27 -5.18 -5.57
N VAL A 90 -7.94 -4.99 -5.54
CA VAL A 90 -7.27 -4.01 -6.40
C VAL A 90 -7.44 -4.37 -7.88
N LEU A 91 -7.23 -5.63 -8.25
CA LEU A 91 -7.40 -6.10 -9.63
C LEU A 91 -8.83 -5.87 -10.16
N GLN A 92 -9.83 -6.18 -9.35
CA GLN A 92 -11.24 -5.97 -9.73
C GLN A 92 -11.61 -4.50 -9.87
N ASN A 93 -10.90 -3.61 -9.16
CA ASN A 93 -11.15 -2.19 -9.22
C ASN A 93 -10.37 -1.47 -10.33
N LEU A 94 -9.18 -1.95 -10.68
CA LEU A 94 -8.26 -1.30 -11.65
C LEU A 94 -8.29 -1.98 -13.02
N GLN A 95 -9.45 -1.93 -13.68
CA GLN A 95 -9.70 -2.53 -14.99
C GLN A 95 -9.63 -1.50 -16.15
N GLY A 96 -9.18 -0.28 -15.86
CA GLY A 96 -9.09 0.82 -16.82
C GLY A 96 -10.35 1.69 -16.88
N SER A 97 -10.28 2.80 -17.61
CA SER A 97 -11.27 3.88 -17.56
C SER A 97 -12.70 3.47 -17.96
N GLN A 98 -12.84 2.46 -18.82
CA GLN A 98 -14.12 1.97 -19.30
C GLN A 98 -14.78 0.97 -18.33
N LEU A 99 -13.99 0.10 -17.70
CA LEU A 99 -14.50 -1.02 -16.89
C LEU A 99 -14.52 -0.72 -15.39
N SER A 100 -13.58 0.08 -14.89
CA SER A 100 -13.52 0.47 -13.48
C SER A 100 -14.79 1.23 -13.08
N LEU A 101 -15.50 0.77 -12.05
CA LEU A 101 -16.77 1.37 -11.65
C LEU A 101 -16.60 2.72 -10.92
N LYS A 102 -15.55 2.85 -10.11
CA LYS A 102 -15.33 4.06 -9.30
C LYS A 102 -14.55 5.13 -10.06
N PRO A 103 -14.97 6.41 -10.00
CA PRO A 103 -14.23 7.51 -10.65
C PRO A 103 -12.77 7.62 -10.22
N PHE A 104 -12.47 7.30 -8.96
CA PHE A 104 -11.10 7.22 -8.44
C PHE A 104 -10.27 6.21 -9.22
N CYS A 105 -10.75 4.97 -9.33
CA CYS A 105 -10.07 3.89 -10.03
C CYS A 105 -9.90 4.13 -11.54
N LYS A 106 -10.85 4.82 -12.19
CA LYS A 106 -10.76 5.16 -13.62
C LYS A 106 -9.55 6.03 -13.98
N ARG A 107 -8.97 6.76 -13.01
CA ARG A 107 -7.78 7.60 -13.20
C ARG A 107 -6.46 6.85 -12.97
N LEU A 108 -6.54 5.61 -12.47
CA LEU A 108 -5.37 4.79 -12.19
C LEU A 108 -5.08 3.85 -13.37
N PRO A 109 -3.84 3.34 -13.49
CA PRO A 109 -3.49 2.38 -14.53
C PRO A 109 -4.37 1.13 -14.45
N SER A 110 -4.73 0.58 -15.61
CA SER A 110 -5.31 -0.76 -15.69
C SER A 110 -4.25 -1.81 -15.37
N ILE A 111 -4.64 -2.88 -14.70
CA ILE A 111 -3.75 -3.99 -14.35
C ILE A 111 -4.18 -5.24 -15.12
N ASP A 112 -3.21 -5.91 -15.71
CA ASP A 112 -3.34 -7.28 -16.23
C ASP A 112 -2.32 -8.18 -15.51
N PRO A 113 -2.75 -9.02 -14.55
CA PRO A 113 -1.84 -9.79 -13.72
C PRO A 113 -1.28 -11.01 -14.44
N PHE A 114 0.04 -11.16 -14.42
CA PHE A 114 0.72 -12.40 -14.80
C PHE A 114 1.08 -13.20 -13.55
N PHE A 115 0.55 -14.41 -13.42
CA PHE A 115 0.81 -15.29 -12.28
C PHE A 115 1.89 -16.32 -12.61
N CYS A 116 3.01 -16.25 -11.91
CA CYS A 116 4.02 -17.31 -11.91
C CYS A 116 3.78 -18.20 -10.67
N LEU A 117 3.35 -19.44 -10.90
CA LEU A 117 3.41 -20.48 -9.87
C LEU A 117 4.73 -21.23 -10.09
N GLY A 118 5.67 -21.04 -9.17
CA GLY A 118 6.96 -21.74 -9.15
C GLY A 118 6.90 -23.04 -8.37
#